data_AF-A0A7Z0J524-F1
#
_entry.id   AF-A0A7Z0J524-F1
#
_cell.length_a   1.000
_cell.length_b   1.000
_cell.length_c   1.000
_cell.angle_alpha   90.00
_cell.angle_beta   90.00
_cell.angle_gamma   90.00
#
_symmetry.space_group_name_H-M   'P 1'
#
loop_
_entity.id
_entity.type
_entity.pdbx_description
1 polymer ?
#
loop_
_entity_poly.entity_id
_entity_poly.type
_entity_poly.pdbx_seq_one_letter_code
_entity_poly.pdbx_strand_id
1 'polypeptide(L)'
;MLTALAALSARFRSATRTTAPDSAAGEEGPLAPDVGAGSTRTQLRRRRQGRKHLLAVGAVLTIGAVIGTGFGVQSVMANAAEQTKHEAALSAAASAQAAALRLQVTQARIHVTLATAFATRTAEAVANDGTVAIAAAAGKTDATVLAASVTELSKTTQISTTTATAATALIPDRVMQLAARTEAATASVRAATAEVDRVAGEQAAAAAAAAQAAAAAAEAAAQAAADEKAAAAPSRPAAPTDPSGAQAIARDLMLSQYGWGDDEFGCLVSLWNKESGWNVNAYNSSSGAAGIPQALPGSKMASAGADWQTNPATQITWGLGYIAGRYGTPCGAWDHSVSNGWY
;
A
#
# COMPACT_ATOMS: atom_id res chain seq x y z
N MET A 1 -4.45 9.25 -43.85
CA MET A 1 -3.51 8.89 -42.77
C MET A 1 -2.66 10.10 -42.37
N LEU A 2 -3.31 11.25 -42.10
CA LEU A 2 -2.66 12.55 -41.83
C LEU A 2 -3.49 13.43 -40.87
N THR A 3 -4.33 12.82 -40.04
CA THR A 3 -5.27 13.55 -39.15
C THR A 3 -5.39 12.91 -37.77
N ALA A 4 -4.29 12.40 -37.22
CA ALA A 4 -4.26 11.83 -35.87
C ALA A 4 -2.93 12.10 -35.12
N LEU A 5 -2.30 13.25 -35.37
CA LEU A 5 -0.98 13.61 -34.82
C LEU A 5 -0.93 14.96 -34.08
N ALA A 6 -2.08 15.57 -33.78
CA ALA A 6 -2.14 16.90 -33.13
C ALA A 6 -2.58 16.89 -31.66
N ALA A 7 -2.88 15.73 -31.06
CA ALA A 7 -3.48 15.69 -29.72
C ALA A 7 -2.80 14.70 -28.77
N LEU A 8 -1.49 14.83 -28.55
CA LEU A 8 -0.85 14.27 -27.33
C LEU A 8 0.53 14.89 -27.05
N SER A 9 0.63 16.22 -27.11
CA SER A 9 1.85 16.98 -26.75
C SER A 9 1.84 17.50 -25.30
N ALA A 10 1.02 16.97 -24.41
CA ALA A 10 0.83 17.57 -23.08
C ALA A 10 0.72 16.54 -21.96
N ARG A 11 1.77 15.71 -21.75
CA ARG A 11 1.92 14.91 -20.51
C ARG A 11 3.28 14.21 -20.40
N PHE A 12 4.40 14.93 -20.55
CA PHE A 12 5.69 14.43 -20.02
C PHE A 12 6.65 15.60 -19.81
N ARG A 13 6.27 16.48 -18.88
CA ARG A 13 7.18 17.40 -18.20
C ARG A 13 7.13 17.02 -16.73
N SER A 14 8.00 16.09 -16.33
CA SER A 14 8.59 16.01 -14.98
C SER A 14 9.41 14.74 -14.83
N ALA A 15 10.61 14.93 -14.25
CA ALA A 15 11.58 13.93 -13.80
C ALA A 15 12.26 13.15 -14.95
N THR A 16 13.58 13.16 -15.11
CA THR A 16 14.57 12.86 -14.07
C THR A 16 15.94 13.50 -14.35
N ARG A 17 16.60 13.90 -13.27
CA ARG A 17 18.02 14.26 -13.14
C ARG A 17 18.73 13.04 -12.51
N THR A 18 20.04 12.86 -12.77
CA THR A 18 21.00 12.03 -11.98
C THR A 18 20.96 10.51 -12.31
N THR A 19 22.01 9.72 -12.58
CA THR A 19 23.49 9.81 -12.67
C THR A 19 24.01 8.55 -13.37
N ALA A 20 25.16 8.62 -14.05
CA ALA A 20 25.96 7.47 -14.50
C ALA A 20 26.65 6.75 -13.30
N PRO A 21 27.24 5.56 -13.52
CA PRO A 21 28.70 5.54 -13.68
C PRO A 21 29.27 4.57 -14.75
N ASP A 22 30.54 4.86 -15.06
CA ASP A 22 31.54 4.14 -15.85
C ASP A 22 31.77 2.67 -15.46
N SER A 23 32.21 1.86 -16.42
CA SER A 23 33.37 0.95 -16.25
C SER A 23 33.95 0.45 -17.59
N ALA A 24 35.27 0.62 -17.70
CA ALA A 24 36.23 0.19 -18.73
C ALA A 24 36.40 -1.36 -18.73
N ALA A 25 36.59 -2.04 -19.87
CA ALA A 25 37.83 -2.31 -20.64
C ALA A 25 38.84 -3.31 -20.01
N GLY A 26 39.32 -4.28 -20.82
CA GLY A 26 40.41 -5.25 -20.58
C GLY A 26 39.89 -6.70 -20.46
N GLU A 27 40.47 -7.77 -21.04
CA GLU A 27 41.78 -8.07 -21.65
C GLU A 27 41.70 -9.32 -22.57
N GLU A 28 42.75 -9.55 -23.35
CA GLU A 28 42.96 -10.65 -24.32
C GLU A 28 43.55 -11.95 -23.74
N GLY A 29 43.13 -13.10 -24.30
CA GLY A 29 43.95 -14.27 -24.69
C GLY A 29 44.40 -15.32 -23.64
N PRO A 30 45.02 -16.45 -24.04
CA PRO A 30 44.60 -17.46 -25.04
C PRO A 30 44.86 -18.95 -24.58
N LEU A 31 44.64 -19.91 -25.51
CA LEU A 31 45.13 -21.33 -25.59
C LEU A 31 44.09 -22.47 -25.55
N ALA A 32 44.21 -23.33 -26.57
CA ALA A 32 43.43 -24.54 -26.91
C ALA A 32 44.10 -25.83 -26.32
N PRO A 33 43.87 -27.08 -26.81
CA PRO A 33 42.78 -27.71 -27.59
C PRO A 33 42.30 -29.07 -26.96
N ASP A 34 41.38 -29.81 -27.60
CA ASP A 34 41.57 -31.22 -28.08
C ASP A 34 40.25 -32.01 -28.36
N VAL A 35 40.33 -32.90 -29.37
CA VAL A 35 39.52 -34.06 -29.84
C VAL A 35 37.98 -34.07 -29.73
N GLY A 36 37.20 -34.55 -30.71
CA GLY A 36 37.52 -35.36 -31.88
C GLY A 36 36.30 -35.86 -32.67
N ALA A 37 36.61 -36.32 -33.89
CA ALA A 37 35.97 -37.36 -34.71
C ALA A 37 34.48 -37.23 -35.13
N GLY A 38 34.29 -37.08 -36.44
CA GLY A 38 33.00 -37.27 -37.12
C GLY A 38 33.12 -37.16 -38.65
N SER A 39 33.91 -38.04 -39.25
CA SER A 39 34.04 -38.17 -40.72
C SER A 39 32.72 -38.64 -41.34
N THR A 40 32.25 -37.98 -42.39
CA THR A 40 31.70 -38.66 -43.58
C THR A 40 31.83 -37.76 -44.81
N ARG A 41 32.96 -37.95 -45.52
CA ARG A 41 33.14 -37.53 -46.92
C ARG A 41 32.43 -38.54 -47.83
N THR A 42 31.15 -38.32 -48.10
CA THR A 42 30.54 -38.90 -49.29
C THR A 42 29.36 -38.04 -49.73
N GLN A 43 29.61 -37.00 -50.52
CA GLN A 43 28.73 -36.49 -51.59
C GLN A 43 29.46 -35.37 -52.37
N LEU A 44 30.70 -35.65 -52.78
CA LEU A 44 31.32 -34.95 -53.92
C LEU A 44 31.07 -35.79 -55.17
N ARG A 45 29.93 -35.55 -55.84
CA ARG A 45 29.74 -35.65 -57.30
C ARG A 45 28.25 -35.63 -57.65
N ARG A 46 27.70 -34.43 -57.83
CA ARG A 46 26.85 -34.10 -58.98
C ARG A 46 26.55 -32.60 -58.97
N ARG A 47 26.72 -31.99 -60.16
CA ARG A 47 26.38 -30.61 -60.53
C ARG A 47 27.29 -29.50 -59.99
N ARG A 48 28.51 -29.48 -60.55
CA ARG A 48 29.03 -28.26 -61.19
C ARG A 48 28.02 -27.82 -62.25
N GLN A 49 27.16 -26.85 -61.96
CA GLN A 49 26.59 -25.89 -62.92
C GLN A 49 25.52 -25.04 -62.22
N GLY A 50 25.71 -23.72 -62.29
CA GLY A 50 24.62 -22.76 -62.10
C GLY A 50 24.85 -21.75 -60.98
N ARG A 51 25.09 -20.50 -61.42
CA ARG A 51 24.95 -19.22 -60.69
C ARG A 51 26.20 -18.65 -60.02
N LYS A 52 27.14 -18.25 -60.89
CA LYS A 52 27.76 -16.92 -60.77
C LYS A 52 27.26 -16.07 -61.93
N HIS A 53 26.25 -15.25 -61.69
CA HIS A 53 25.93 -14.10 -62.54
C HIS A 53 25.91 -12.88 -61.65
N LEU A 54 27.12 -12.44 -61.27
CA LEU A 54 27.37 -11.07 -60.86
C LEU A 54 27.39 -10.24 -62.14
N LEU A 55 26.60 -9.18 -62.11
CA LEU A 55 26.45 -8.17 -63.14
C LEU A 55 27.80 -7.63 -63.61
N ALA A 56 28.07 -7.80 -64.90
CA ALA A 56 28.96 -6.96 -65.67
C ALA A 56 28.39 -6.87 -67.09
N VAL A 57 27.24 -6.21 -67.24
CA VAL A 57 26.77 -5.77 -68.56
C VAL A 57 27.42 -4.42 -68.80
N GLY A 58 28.53 -4.45 -69.52
CA GLY A 58 29.35 -3.30 -69.82
C GLY A 58 30.49 -3.69 -70.75
N ALA A 59 30.17 -4.37 -71.85
CA ALA A 59 31.11 -4.61 -72.93
C ALA A 59 30.33 -4.58 -74.24
N VAL A 60 30.14 -3.36 -74.77
CA VAL A 60 29.80 -3.15 -76.18
C VAL A 60 31.09 -3.41 -76.97
N LEU A 61 31.27 -4.64 -77.45
CA LEU A 61 32.26 -4.96 -78.48
C LEU A 61 31.56 -4.86 -79.84
N THR A 62 31.60 -3.67 -80.44
CA THR A 62 31.26 -3.50 -81.86
C THR A 62 32.53 -3.72 -82.69
N ILE A 63 32.59 -4.84 -83.40
CA ILE A 63 33.56 -5.05 -84.48
C ILE A 63 33.12 -4.17 -85.64
N GLY A 64 33.98 -3.22 -86.03
CA GLY A 64 33.75 -2.38 -87.21
C GLY A 64 35.08 -2.00 -87.86
N ALA A 65 35.71 -2.93 -88.57
CA ALA A 65 36.73 -2.59 -89.56
C ALA A 65 36.06 -2.50 -90.93
N VAL A 66 35.80 -1.27 -91.39
CA VAL A 66 35.40 -0.98 -92.78
C VAL A 66 36.52 -0.17 -93.43
N ILE A 67 37.17 -0.77 -94.43
CA ILE A 67 38.07 -0.09 -95.36
C ILE A 67 37.20 0.47 -96.48
N GLY A 68 37.18 1.80 -96.66
CA GLY A 68 36.52 2.45 -97.80
C GLY A 68 36.38 3.98 -97.71
N THR A 69 37.28 4.69 -98.41
CA THR A 69 37.18 6.07 -98.96
C THR A 69 36.14 7.07 -98.40
N GLY A 70 36.60 8.04 -97.62
CA GLY A 70 36.40 9.48 -97.90
C GLY A 70 35.10 10.23 -97.58
N PHE A 71 33.90 9.63 -97.55
CA PHE A 71 32.65 10.43 -97.42
C PHE A 71 31.56 9.90 -96.46
N GLY A 72 31.81 8.84 -95.69
CA GLY A 72 30.81 8.23 -94.79
C GLY A 72 31.03 8.44 -93.28
N VAL A 73 32.12 9.10 -92.86
CA VAL A 73 32.54 9.07 -91.45
C VAL A 73 31.72 10.01 -90.56
N GLN A 74 31.17 11.11 -91.09
CA GLN A 74 30.38 12.06 -90.29
C GLN A 74 28.96 11.59 -89.95
N SER A 75 28.26 10.91 -90.86
CA SER A 75 26.89 10.44 -90.63
C SER A 75 26.85 9.25 -89.66
N VAL A 76 27.85 8.36 -89.72
CA VAL A 76 27.98 7.24 -88.77
C VAL A 76 28.36 7.76 -87.37
N MET A 77 29.22 8.77 -87.27
CA MET A 77 29.59 9.38 -85.99
C MET A 77 28.46 10.22 -85.39
N ALA A 78 27.63 10.89 -86.20
CA ALA A 78 26.43 11.59 -85.73
C ALA A 78 25.38 10.61 -85.18
N ASN A 79 25.14 9.50 -85.88
CA ASN A 79 24.23 8.44 -85.43
C ASN A 79 24.75 7.74 -84.17
N ALA A 80 26.07 7.50 -84.07
CA ALA A 80 26.68 6.96 -82.86
C ALA A 80 26.61 7.94 -81.67
N ALA A 81 26.75 9.24 -81.92
CA ALA A 81 26.60 10.28 -80.89
C ALA A 81 25.14 10.42 -80.40
N GLU A 82 24.16 10.12 -81.24
CA GLU A 82 22.74 10.14 -80.85
C GLU A 82 22.33 8.88 -80.07
N GLN A 83 22.82 7.70 -80.47
CA GLN A 83 22.63 6.45 -79.73
C GLN A 83 23.24 6.50 -78.33
N THR A 84 24.46 7.02 -78.19
CA THR A 84 25.11 7.18 -76.88
C THR A 84 24.35 8.14 -75.95
N LYS A 85 23.73 9.20 -76.49
CA LYS A 85 22.86 10.10 -75.71
C LYS A 85 21.59 9.38 -75.23
N HIS A 86 20.97 8.54 -76.06
CA HIS A 86 19.80 7.76 -75.66
C HIS A 86 20.13 6.73 -74.57
N GLU A 87 21.26 6.01 -74.70
CA GLU A 87 21.72 5.07 -73.68
C GLU A 87 22.11 5.79 -72.37
N ALA A 88 22.74 6.96 -72.45
CA ALA A 88 23.02 7.81 -71.29
C ALA A 88 21.73 8.30 -70.61
N ALA A 89 20.71 8.67 -71.38
CA ALA A 89 19.41 9.10 -70.84
C ALA A 89 18.65 7.93 -70.16
N LEU A 90 18.67 6.74 -70.76
CA LEU A 90 18.06 5.52 -70.20
C LEU A 90 18.76 5.09 -68.90
N SER A 91 20.09 5.10 -68.88
CA SER A 91 20.86 4.77 -67.66
C SER A 91 20.66 5.82 -66.56
N ALA A 92 20.58 7.11 -66.91
CA ALA A 92 20.24 8.16 -65.96
C ALA A 92 18.83 7.97 -65.38
N ALA A 93 17.82 7.70 -66.22
CA ALA A 93 16.45 7.43 -65.77
C ALA A 93 16.37 6.19 -64.88
N ALA A 94 17.06 5.10 -65.24
CA ALA A 94 17.13 3.89 -64.42
C ALA A 94 17.81 4.15 -63.05
N SER A 95 18.86 4.97 -63.02
CA SER A 95 19.54 5.35 -61.78
C SER A 95 18.67 6.22 -60.87
N ALA A 96 17.89 7.16 -61.44
CA ALA A 96 16.95 7.99 -60.71
C ALA A 96 15.80 7.15 -60.12
N GLN A 97 15.28 6.18 -60.88
CA GLN A 97 14.25 5.27 -60.40
C GLN A 97 14.78 4.34 -59.30
N ALA A 98 16.02 3.85 -59.43
CA ALA A 98 16.69 3.08 -58.38
C ALA A 98 16.91 3.92 -57.10
N ALA A 99 17.25 5.21 -57.22
CA ALA A 99 17.40 6.11 -56.08
C ALA A 99 16.05 6.36 -55.37
N ALA A 100 14.97 6.59 -56.12
CA ALA A 100 13.62 6.74 -55.56
C ALA A 100 13.16 5.46 -54.82
N LEU A 101 13.41 4.29 -55.41
CA LEU A 101 13.08 3.00 -54.78
C LEU A 101 13.90 2.77 -53.49
N ARG A 102 15.19 3.13 -53.48
CA ARG A 102 16.03 3.07 -52.27
C ARG A 102 15.50 3.96 -51.15
N LEU A 103 15.03 5.16 -51.49
CA LEU A 103 14.47 6.08 -50.50
C LEU A 103 13.17 5.51 -49.89
N GLN A 104 12.27 4.98 -50.74
CA GLN A 104 11.04 4.34 -50.27
C GLN A 104 11.32 3.12 -49.37
N VAL A 105 12.27 2.26 -49.75
CA VAL A 105 12.67 1.11 -48.92
C VAL A 105 13.28 1.56 -47.59
N THR A 106 14.09 2.61 -47.60
CA THR A 106 14.69 3.17 -46.37
C THR A 106 13.62 3.73 -45.44
N GLN A 107 12.67 4.49 -45.98
CA GLN A 107 11.56 5.05 -45.21
C GLN A 107 10.68 3.94 -44.61
N ALA A 108 10.34 2.91 -45.39
CA ALA A 108 9.58 1.76 -44.91
C ALA A 108 10.29 1.02 -43.77
N ARG A 109 11.62 0.85 -43.86
CA ARG A 109 12.43 0.25 -42.79
C ARG A 109 12.36 1.06 -41.50
N ILE A 110 12.51 2.38 -41.58
CA ILE A 110 12.43 3.27 -40.41
C ILE A 110 11.06 3.13 -39.72
N HIS A 111 9.96 3.13 -40.48
CA HIS A 111 8.63 2.96 -39.91
C HIS A 111 8.45 1.62 -39.20
N VAL A 112 8.92 0.52 -39.80
CA VAL A 112 8.85 -0.80 -39.16
C VAL A 112 9.70 -0.84 -37.89
N THR A 113 10.91 -0.28 -37.89
CA THR A 113 11.76 -0.24 -36.69
C THR A 113 11.11 0.55 -35.56
N LEU A 114 10.53 1.72 -35.85
CA LEU A 114 9.83 2.53 -34.86
C LEU A 114 8.58 1.82 -34.34
N ALA A 115 7.77 1.22 -35.21
CA ALA A 115 6.58 0.47 -34.82
C ALA A 115 6.93 -0.73 -33.93
N THR A 116 7.98 -1.48 -34.26
CA THR A 116 8.47 -2.58 -33.42
C THR A 116 8.95 -2.08 -32.07
N ALA A 117 9.75 -1.00 -32.02
CA ALA A 117 10.24 -0.44 -30.77
C ALA A 117 9.09 0.03 -29.86
N PHE A 118 8.09 0.70 -30.43
CA PHE A 118 6.88 1.11 -29.71
C PHE A 118 6.10 -0.11 -29.20
N ALA A 119 5.87 -1.11 -30.05
CA ALA A 119 5.15 -2.32 -29.66
C ALA A 119 5.86 -3.09 -28.54
N THR A 120 7.18 -3.21 -28.60
CA THR A 120 7.99 -3.83 -27.54
C THR A 120 7.88 -3.07 -26.22
N ARG A 121 8.03 -1.74 -26.23
CA ARG A 121 7.91 -0.92 -25.01
C ARG A 121 6.53 -1.01 -24.36
N THR A 122 5.49 -0.96 -25.18
CA THR A 122 4.10 -1.10 -24.70
C THR A 122 3.85 -2.50 -24.13
N ALA A 123 4.36 -3.56 -24.79
CA ALA A 123 4.24 -4.92 -24.29
C ALA A 123 4.97 -5.15 -22.95
N GLU A 124 6.18 -4.58 -22.79
CA GLU A 124 6.92 -4.62 -21.52
C GLU A 124 6.13 -3.95 -20.39
N ALA A 125 5.56 -2.76 -20.65
CA ALA A 125 4.76 -2.04 -19.66
C ALA A 125 3.52 -2.84 -19.26
N VAL A 126 2.77 -3.39 -20.23
CA VAL A 126 1.58 -4.22 -19.97
C VAL A 126 1.93 -5.51 -19.24
N ALA A 127 3.03 -6.18 -19.60
CA ALA A 127 3.49 -7.38 -18.91
C ALA A 127 3.81 -7.09 -17.44
N ASN A 128 4.54 -6.00 -17.16
CA ASN A 128 4.85 -5.56 -15.80
C ASN A 128 3.59 -5.18 -15.00
N ASP A 129 2.62 -4.52 -15.65
CA ASP A 129 1.36 -4.18 -15.00
C ASP A 129 0.54 -5.43 -14.64
N GLY A 130 0.54 -6.42 -15.54
CA GLY A 130 -0.05 -7.73 -15.32
C GLY A 130 0.60 -8.52 -14.19
N THR A 131 1.93 -8.50 -14.06
CA THR A 131 2.62 -9.19 -12.94
C THR A 131 2.27 -8.57 -11.59
N VAL A 132 2.14 -7.25 -11.51
CA VAL A 132 1.66 -6.56 -10.30
C VAL A 132 0.23 -6.98 -9.95
N ALA A 133 -0.66 -7.07 -10.94
CA ALA A 133 -2.04 -7.51 -10.72
C ALA A 133 -2.12 -8.99 -10.27
N ILE A 134 -1.30 -9.87 -10.83
CA ILE A 134 -1.20 -11.28 -10.40
C ILE A 134 -0.76 -11.36 -8.93
N ALA A 135 0.24 -10.57 -8.53
CA ALA A 135 0.69 -10.54 -7.14
C ALA A 135 -0.40 -10.04 -6.19
N ALA A 136 -1.15 -9.00 -6.57
CA ALA A 136 -2.27 -8.49 -5.78
C ALA A 136 -3.42 -9.50 -5.64
N ALA A 137 -3.64 -10.33 -6.66
CA ALA A 137 -4.67 -11.36 -6.69
C ALA A 137 -4.34 -12.60 -5.83
N ALA A 138 -3.10 -12.74 -5.36
CA ALA A 138 -2.65 -13.92 -4.63
C ALA A 138 -3.51 -14.19 -3.40
N GLY A 139 -4.09 -15.39 -3.33
CA GLY A 139 -4.97 -15.80 -2.24
C GLY A 139 -6.37 -15.17 -2.24
N LYS A 140 -6.70 -14.37 -3.27
CA LYS A 140 -7.99 -13.65 -3.37
C LYS A 140 -8.79 -14.06 -4.60
N THR A 141 -8.16 -14.13 -5.77
CA THR A 141 -8.83 -14.42 -7.05
C THR A 141 -7.93 -15.23 -7.98
N ASP A 142 -8.53 -16.05 -8.86
CA ASP A 142 -7.78 -16.81 -9.86
C ASP A 142 -7.21 -15.88 -10.95
N ALA A 143 -5.89 -15.81 -11.03
CA ALA A 143 -5.14 -15.04 -12.03
C ALA A 143 -4.42 -15.92 -13.07
N THR A 144 -4.75 -17.21 -13.16
CA THR A 144 -4.06 -18.19 -14.03
C THR A 144 -4.11 -17.79 -15.51
N VAL A 145 -5.27 -17.32 -15.99
CA VAL A 145 -5.45 -16.87 -17.38
C VAL A 145 -4.62 -15.62 -17.68
N LEU A 146 -4.52 -14.70 -16.71
CA LEU A 146 -3.68 -13.52 -16.83
C LEU A 146 -2.19 -13.89 -16.83
N ALA A 147 -1.76 -14.80 -15.95
CA ALA A 147 -0.38 -15.30 -15.92
C ALA A 147 0.04 -15.96 -17.24
N ALA A 148 -0.85 -16.75 -17.84
CA ALA A 148 -0.62 -17.33 -19.17
C ALA A 148 -0.50 -16.24 -20.25
N SER A 149 -1.35 -15.20 -20.20
CA SER A 149 -1.33 -14.09 -21.16
C SER A 149 -0.04 -13.25 -21.06
N VAL A 150 0.40 -12.92 -19.84
CA VAL A 150 1.66 -12.22 -19.58
C VAL A 150 2.87 -13.03 -20.09
N THR A 151 2.85 -14.35 -19.90
CA THR A 151 3.92 -15.24 -20.38
C THR A 151 3.98 -15.27 -21.91
N GLU A 152 2.83 -15.40 -22.58
CA GLU A 152 2.76 -15.42 -24.05
C GLU A 152 3.16 -14.06 -24.66
N LEU A 153 2.76 -12.95 -24.03
CA LEU A 153 3.19 -11.60 -24.43
C LEU A 153 4.71 -11.43 -24.30
N SER A 154 5.28 -11.84 -23.18
CA SER A 154 6.73 -11.77 -22.93
C SER A 154 7.53 -12.60 -23.94
N LYS A 155 7.07 -13.84 -24.20
CA LYS A 155 7.69 -14.73 -25.18
C LYS A 155 7.63 -14.17 -26.60
N THR A 156 6.48 -13.62 -27.00
CA THR A 156 6.32 -13.01 -28.34
C THR A 156 7.19 -11.77 -28.51
N THR A 157 7.36 -10.98 -27.44
CA THR A 157 8.20 -9.78 -27.44
C THR A 157 9.68 -10.12 -27.59
N GLN A 158 10.19 -11.18 -26.94
CA GLN A 158 11.58 -11.62 -27.08
C GLN A 158 11.93 -12.14 -28.48
N ILE A 159 10.99 -12.77 -29.19
CA ILE A 159 11.21 -13.26 -30.56
C ILE A 159 11.35 -12.08 -31.55
N SER A 160 10.77 -10.93 -31.24
CA SER A 160 10.67 -9.77 -32.13
C SER A 160 11.97 -8.97 -32.27
N THR A 161 12.87 -9.05 -31.29
CA THR A 161 14.12 -8.27 -31.25
C THR A 161 15.27 -8.87 -32.06
N THR A 162 15.13 -10.12 -32.54
CA THR A 162 16.23 -10.87 -33.17
C THR A 162 16.17 -10.98 -34.69
N THR A 163 15.06 -10.57 -35.35
CA THR A 163 14.91 -10.73 -36.82
C THR A 163 14.17 -9.55 -37.48
N ALA A 164 14.88 -8.46 -37.75
CA ALA A 164 14.35 -7.30 -38.50
C ALA A 164 14.54 -7.48 -40.03
N THR A 165 13.87 -8.44 -40.63
CA THR A 165 13.78 -8.59 -42.10
C THR A 165 12.39 -8.16 -42.57
N ALA A 166 12.26 -7.66 -43.80
CA ALA A 166 11.01 -7.11 -44.34
C ALA A 166 9.79 -8.07 -44.35
N ALA A 167 9.99 -9.38 -44.11
CA ALA A 167 8.92 -10.37 -43.94
C ALA A 167 8.21 -10.30 -42.57
N THR A 168 8.67 -9.45 -41.65
CA THR A 168 8.26 -9.40 -40.24
C THR A 168 7.26 -8.27 -39.94
N ALA A 169 6.59 -7.71 -40.95
CA ALA A 169 5.65 -6.59 -40.77
C ALA A 169 4.44 -6.93 -39.88
N LEU A 170 4.09 -8.21 -39.70
CA LEU A 170 2.97 -8.67 -38.86
C LEU A 170 3.29 -8.74 -37.35
N ILE A 171 4.56 -8.61 -36.97
CA ILE A 171 4.96 -8.79 -35.57
C ILE A 171 4.46 -7.65 -34.65
N PRO A 172 4.64 -6.36 -35.00
CA PRO A 172 4.16 -5.27 -34.15
C PRO A 172 2.65 -5.35 -33.90
N ASP A 173 1.86 -5.68 -34.93
CA ASP A 173 0.40 -5.82 -34.80
C ASP A 173 0.03 -6.98 -33.88
N ARG A 174 0.69 -8.14 -34.00
CA ARG A 174 0.45 -9.28 -33.11
C ARG A 174 0.81 -8.94 -31.66
N VAL A 175 1.95 -8.30 -31.43
CA VAL A 175 2.38 -7.86 -30.09
C VAL A 175 1.35 -6.88 -29.49
N MET A 176 0.83 -5.94 -30.27
CA MET A 176 -0.20 -5.00 -29.81
C MET A 176 -1.55 -5.67 -29.52
N GLN A 177 -1.95 -6.66 -30.31
CA GLN A 177 -3.16 -7.44 -30.01
C GLN A 177 -3.01 -8.26 -28.72
N LEU A 178 -1.86 -8.88 -28.49
CA LEU A 178 -1.59 -9.61 -27.24
C LEU A 178 -1.52 -8.65 -26.05
N ALA A 179 -0.92 -7.47 -26.21
CA ALA A 179 -0.87 -6.44 -25.19
C ALA A 179 -2.30 -6.00 -24.81
N ALA A 180 -3.15 -5.67 -25.78
CA ALA A 180 -4.54 -5.27 -25.51
C ALA A 180 -5.35 -6.37 -24.79
N ARG A 181 -5.18 -7.64 -25.17
CA ARG A 181 -5.82 -8.76 -24.45
C ARG A 181 -5.32 -8.91 -23.03
N THR A 182 -4.01 -8.75 -22.81
CA THR A 182 -3.39 -8.84 -21.49
C THR A 182 -3.83 -7.69 -20.60
N GLU A 183 -3.96 -6.48 -21.15
CA GLU A 183 -4.49 -5.31 -20.45
C GLU A 183 -5.95 -5.52 -20.04
N ALA A 184 -6.80 -6.03 -20.93
CA ALA A 184 -8.19 -6.36 -20.60
C ALA A 184 -8.29 -7.43 -19.50
N ALA A 185 -7.47 -8.48 -19.58
CA ALA A 185 -7.40 -9.51 -18.53
C ALA A 185 -6.89 -8.92 -17.19
N THR A 186 -5.92 -8.00 -17.24
CA THR A 186 -5.38 -7.29 -16.08
C THR A 186 -6.47 -6.47 -15.39
N ALA A 187 -7.27 -5.72 -16.17
CA ALA A 187 -8.39 -4.95 -15.66
C ALA A 187 -9.46 -5.84 -15.00
N SER A 188 -9.78 -6.98 -15.64
CA SER A 188 -10.75 -7.95 -15.10
C SER A 188 -10.29 -8.54 -13.76
N VAL A 189 -9.02 -8.97 -13.67
CA VAL A 189 -8.47 -9.52 -12.42
C VAL A 189 -8.47 -8.46 -11.33
N ARG A 190 -8.04 -7.23 -11.63
CA ARG A 190 -8.06 -6.12 -10.66
C ARG A 190 -9.46 -5.82 -10.13
N ALA A 191 -10.45 -5.77 -11.00
CA ALA A 191 -11.83 -5.55 -10.58
C ALA A 191 -12.32 -6.66 -9.64
N ALA A 192 -12.02 -7.92 -9.96
CA ALA A 192 -12.37 -9.05 -9.11
C ALA A 192 -11.63 -9.01 -7.76
N THR A 193 -10.32 -8.71 -7.76
CA THR A 193 -9.52 -8.60 -6.53
C THR A 193 -10.03 -7.45 -5.65
N ALA A 194 -10.33 -6.29 -6.24
CA ALA A 194 -10.87 -5.14 -5.53
C ALA A 194 -12.24 -5.44 -4.90
N GLU A 195 -13.07 -6.22 -5.57
CA GLU A 195 -14.36 -6.67 -5.03
C GLU A 195 -14.19 -7.61 -3.83
N VAL A 196 -13.25 -8.56 -3.90
CA VAL A 196 -12.91 -9.43 -2.76
C VAL A 196 -12.42 -8.60 -1.58
N ASP A 197 -11.54 -7.62 -1.82
CA ASP A 197 -11.04 -6.72 -0.77
C ASP A 197 -12.14 -5.85 -0.16
N ARG A 198 -13.07 -5.35 -0.99
CA ARG A 198 -14.24 -4.57 -0.53
C ARG A 198 -15.11 -5.39 0.40
N VAL A 199 -15.48 -6.61 -0.02
CA VAL A 199 -16.33 -7.51 0.78
C VAL A 199 -15.64 -7.90 2.09
N ALA A 200 -14.34 -8.21 2.04
CA ALA A 200 -13.56 -8.51 3.25
C ALA A 200 -13.52 -7.31 4.21
N GLY A 201 -13.36 -6.09 3.68
CA GLY A 201 -13.40 -4.85 4.45
C GLY A 201 -14.77 -4.60 5.12
N GLU A 202 -15.86 -4.82 4.38
CA GLU A 202 -17.23 -4.68 4.91
C GLU A 202 -17.54 -5.71 6.00
N GLN A 203 -17.12 -6.97 5.81
CA GLN A 203 -17.27 -8.01 6.83
C GLN A 203 -16.46 -7.71 8.10
N ALA A 204 -15.23 -7.22 7.94
CA ALA A 204 -14.40 -6.80 9.07
C ALA A 204 -15.02 -5.62 9.83
N ALA A 205 -15.56 -4.63 9.11
CA ALA A 205 -16.25 -3.50 9.71
C ALA A 205 -17.53 -3.93 10.43
N ALA A 206 -18.33 -4.82 9.83
CA ALA A 206 -19.53 -5.37 10.47
C ALA A 206 -19.20 -6.18 11.72
N ALA A 207 -18.14 -6.99 11.69
CA ALA A 207 -17.68 -7.76 12.85
C ALA A 207 -17.20 -6.83 13.98
N ALA A 208 -16.47 -5.75 13.65
CA ALA A 208 -16.04 -4.76 14.63
C ALA A 208 -17.24 -4.02 15.25
N ALA A 209 -18.23 -3.63 14.44
CA ALA A 209 -19.46 -3.01 14.94
C ALA A 209 -20.27 -3.96 15.83
N ALA A 210 -20.39 -5.23 15.46
CA ALA A 210 -21.05 -6.25 16.27
C ALA A 210 -20.33 -6.48 17.60
N ALA A 211 -19.00 -6.51 17.61
CA ALA A 211 -18.20 -6.64 18.82
C ALA A 211 -18.38 -5.44 19.77
N GLN A 212 -18.41 -4.21 19.23
CA GLN A 212 -18.68 -3.00 20.00
C GLN A 212 -20.10 -3.00 20.59
N ALA A 213 -21.10 -3.39 19.79
CA ALA A 213 -22.48 -3.51 20.27
C ALA A 213 -22.63 -4.58 21.37
N ALA A 214 -21.95 -5.72 21.24
CA ALA A 214 -21.93 -6.76 22.26
C ALA A 214 -21.24 -6.29 23.55
N ALA A 215 -20.14 -5.54 23.45
CA ALA A 215 -19.46 -4.96 24.61
C ALA A 215 -20.36 -3.94 25.34
N ALA A 216 -21.02 -3.04 24.58
CA ALA A 216 -21.96 -2.07 25.16
C ALA A 216 -23.18 -2.75 25.81
N ALA A 217 -23.70 -3.81 25.21
CA ALA A 217 -24.79 -4.60 25.79
C ALA A 217 -24.36 -5.32 27.08
N ALA A 218 -23.14 -5.85 27.12
CA ALA A 218 -22.59 -6.48 28.32
C ALA A 218 -22.38 -5.47 29.46
N GLU A 219 -21.90 -4.26 29.15
CA GLU A 219 -21.78 -3.18 30.14
C GLU A 219 -23.14 -2.72 30.67
N ALA A 220 -24.13 -2.56 29.79
CA ALA A 220 -25.50 -2.24 30.19
C ALA A 220 -26.13 -3.33 31.08
N ALA A 221 -25.91 -4.61 30.74
CA ALA A 221 -26.38 -5.73 31.55
C ALA A 221 -25.67 -5.79 32.91
N ALA A 222 -24.38 -5.49 32.97
CA ALA A 222 -23.63 -5.42 34.23
C ALA A 222 -24.13 -4.29 35.12
N GLN A 223 -24.43 -3.12 34.54
CA GLN A 223 -25.04 -1.99 35.27
C GLN A 223 -26.44 -2.36 35.79
N ALA A 224 -27.29 -2.97 34.96
CA ALA A 224 -28.62 -3.40 35.38
C ALA A 224 -28.57 -4.43 36.52
N ALA A 225 -27.63 -5.38 36.46
CA ALA A 225 -27.42 -6.34 37.55
C ALA A 225 -26.87 -5.69 38.83
N ALA A 226 -26.04 -4.64 38.70
CA ALA A 226 -25.58 -3.85 39.85
C ALA A 226 -26.73 -3.07 40.49
N ASP A 227 -27.61 -2.48 39.68
CA ASP A 227 -28.79 -1.75 40.14
C ASP A 227 -29.80 -2.69 40.81
N GLU A 228 -30.04 -3.89 40.25
CA GLU A 228 -30.89 -4.91 40.87
C GLU A 228 -30.32 -5.40 42.21
N LYS A 229 -29.00 -5.60 42.30
CA LYS A 229 -28.33 -5.95 43.56
C LYS A 229 -28.39 -4.82 44.58
N ALA A 230 -28.38 -3.56 44.15
CA ALA A 230 -28.59 -2.41 45.01
C ALA A 230 -30.05 -2.31 45.50
N ALA A 231 -31.03 -2.70 44.67
CA ALA A 231 -32.46 -2.72 45.02
C ALA A 231 -32.86 -3.93 45.89
N ALA A 232 -32.17 -5.08 45.74
CA ALA A 232 -32.36 -6.28 46.54
C ALA A 232 -31.55 -6.30 47.84
N ALA A 233 -30.65 -5.32 48.03
CA ALA A 233 -30.09 -5.05 49.35
C ALA A 233 -31.26 -4.72 50.29
N PRO A 234 -31.35 -5.36 51.48
CA PRO A 234 -32.41 -5.04 52.43
C PRO A 234 -32.41 -3.53 52.63
N SER A 235 -33.59 -2.91 52.48
CA SER A 235 -33.80 -1.51 52.81
C SER A 235 -33.12 -1.29 54.14
N ARG A 236 -32.02 -0.53 54.10
CA ARG A 236 -31.29 -0.14 55.29
C ARG A 236 -32.35 0.29 56.29
N PRO A 237 -32.41 -0.31 57.50
CA PRO A 237 -33.23 0.27 58.54
C PRO A 237 -32.88 1.75 58.57
N ALA A 238 -33.89 2.62 58.54
CA ALA A 238 -33.67 4.02 58.84
C ALA A 238 -33.07 4.04 60.25
N ALA A 239 -31.75 4.05 60.32
CA ALA A 239 -31.00 4.16 61.55
C ALA A 239 -31.32 5.53 62.15
N PRO A 240 -31.35 5.66 63.48
CA PRO A 240 -31.95 6.81 64.13
C PRO A 240 -31.38 8.10 63.57
N THR A 241 -32.23 8.98 63.05
CA THR A 241 -31.92 10.39 62.78
C THR A 241 -31.79 11.17 64.10
N ASP A 242 -31.34 10.50 65.16
CA ASP A 242 -31.20 11.06 66.49
C ASP A 242 -29.70 11.23 66.77
N PRO A 243 -29.15 12.44 66.52
CA PRO A 243 -27.79 12.79 66.90
C PRO A 243 -27.47 12.43 68.35
N SER A 244 -28.45 12.41 69.26
CA SER A 244 -28.21 12.16 70.68
C SER A 244 -27.69 10.75 70.96
N GLY A 245 -28.17 9.73 70.22
CA GLY A 245 -27.70 8.35 70.37
C GLY A 245 -26.28 8.15 69.87
N ALA A 246 -25.94 8.73 68.71
CA ALA A 246 -24.58 8.68 68.17
C ALA A 246 -23.58 9.48 69.04
N GLN A 247 -24.03 10.63 69.54
CA GLN A 247 -23.26 11.45 70.48
C GLN A 247 -22.99 10.72 71.81
N ALA A 248 -23.95 9.98 72.34
CA ALA A 248 -23.76 9.18 73.54
C ALA A 248 -22.72 8.08 73.34
N ILE A 249 -22.77 7.37 72.20
CA ILE A 249 -21.77 6.34 71.84
C ILE A 249 -20.38 6.98 71.73
N ALA A 250 -20.27 8.14 71.06
CA ALA A 250 -18.99 8.83 70.94
C ALA A 250 -18.44 9.26 72.30
N ARG A 251 -19.28 9.79 73.20
CA ARG A 251 -18.85 10.19 74.55
C ARG A 251 -18.32 9.00 75.34
N ASP A 252 -19.03 7.88 75.30
CA ASP A 252 -18.62 6.65 75.99
C ASP A 252 -17.29 6.09 75.44
N LEU A 253 -17.14 6.04 74.11
CA LEU A 253 -15.91 5.58 73.45
C LEU A 253 -14.73 6.53 73.69
N MET A 254 -14.96 7.85 73.68
CA MET A 254 -13.93 8.85 73.99
C MET A 254 -13.37 8.66 75.39
N LEU A 255 -14.26 8.49 76.38
CA LEU A 255 -13.86 8.31 77.76
C LEU A 255 -13.17 6.96 77.99
N SER A 256 -13.77 5.88 77.49
CA SER A 256 -13.27 4.52 77.73
C SER A 256 -11.99 4.17 76.97
N GLN A 257 -11.83 4.67 75.74
CA GLN A 257 -10.72 4.25 74.86
C GLN A 257 -9.57 5.27 74.81
N TYR A 258 -9.85 6.56 75.05
CA TYR A 258 -8.87 7.63 74.87
C TYR A 258 -8.67 8.50 76.11
N GLY A 259 -9.54 8.35 77.13
CA GLY A 259 -9.52 9.21 78.32
C GLY A 259 -9.94 10.66 78.03
N TRP A 260 -10.58 10.92 76.89
CA TRP A 260 -11.05 12.25 76.52
C TRP A 260 -12.38 12.55 77.20
N GLY A 261 -12.40 13.62 78.00
CA GLY A 261 -13.57 14.08 78.73
C GLY A 261 -14.43 15.07 77.94
N ASP A 262 -15.34 15.73 78.65
CA ASP A 262 -16.34 16.63 78.07
C ASP A 262 -15.75 17.84 77.33
N ASP A 263 -14.56 18.29 77.72
CA ASP A 263 -13.84 19.39 77.06
C ASP A 263 -13.52 19.05 75.59
N GLU A 264 -13.08 17.82 75.32
CA GLU A 264 -12.82 17.32 73.97
C GLU A 264 -14.13 16.97 73.23
N PHE A 265 -15.14 16.51 73.98
CA PHE A 265 -16.42 16.12 73.40
C PHE A 265 -17.12 17.31 72.72
N GLY A 266 -17.04 18.51 73.30
CA GLY A 266 -17.59 19.72 72.69
C GLY A 266 -16.99 20.04 71.30
N CYS A 267 -15.69 19.84 71.15
CA CYS A 267 -15.00 19.98 69.86
C CYS A 267 -15.45 18.90 68.86
N LEU A 268 -15.58 17.65 69.30
CA LEU A 268 -16.07 16.57 68.44
C LEU A 268 -17.48 16.83 67.93
N VAL A 269 -18.39 17.31 68.80
CA VAL A 269 -19.75 17.68 68.42
C VAL A 269 -19.75 18.75 67.35
N SER A 270 -18.94 19.79 67.51
CA SER A 270 -18.82 20.87 66.53
C SER A 270 -18.28 20.35 65.18
N LEU A 271 -17.25 19.50 65.25
CA LEU A 271 -16.63 18.88 64.09
C LEU A 271 -17.62 18.02 63.30
N TRP A 272 -18.18 16.98 63.91
CA TRP A 272 -19.08 16.08 63.17
C TRP A 272 -20.46 16.66 62.88
N ASN A 273 -20.87 17.75 63.56
CA ASN A 273 -21.99 18.56 63.10
C ASN A 273 -21.71 19.21 61.73
N LYS A 274 -20.52 19.80 61.55
CA LYS A 274 -20.09 20.42 60.29
C LYS A 274 -19.98 19.39 59.16
N GLU A 275 -19.51 18.18 59.48
CA GLU A 275 -19.29 17.12 58.48
C GLU A 275 -20.59 16.46 58.00
N SER A 276 -21.42 16.01 58.93
CA SER A 276 -22.56 15.12 58.60
C SER A 276 -23.82 15.40 59.41
N GLY A 277 -23.77 16.28 60.41
CA GLY A 277 -24.85 16.41 61.38
C GLY A 277 -25.08 15.13 62.19
N TRP A 278 -24.02 14.32 62.41
CA TRP A 278 -24.08 13.00 63.06
C TRP A 278 -24.91 11.95 62.30
N ASN A 279 -25.14 12.14 61.00
CA ASN A 279 -25.90 11.19 60.20
C ASN A 279 -25.03 10.02 59.72
N VAL A 280 -25.32 8.82 60.25
CA VAL A 280 -24.65 7.55 59.86
C VAL A 280 -24.79 7.21 58.38
N ASN A 281 -25.84 7.71 57.72
CA ASN A 281 -26.09 7.52 56.29
C ASN A 281 -25.64 8.72 55.43
N ALA A 282 -24.94 9.71 55.99
CA ALA A 282 -24.43 10.83 55.22
C ALA A 282 -23.52 10.35 54.08
N TYR A 283 -23.77 10.83 52.87
CA TYR A 283 -22.99 10.48 51.69
C TYR A 283 -22.90 11.68 50.75
N ASN A 284 -21.68 12.08 50.40
CA ASN A 284 -21.44 13.12 49.42
C ASN A 284 -21.12 12.47 48.07
N SER A 285 -22.03 12.56 47.11
CA SER A 285 -21.89 11.94 45.78
C SER A 285 -20.77 12.54 44.94
N SER A 286 -20.39 13.79 45.17
CA SER A 286 -19.33 14.47 44.41
C SER A 286 -17.92 14.04 44.87
N SER A 287 -17.72 13.80 46.16
CA SER A 287 -16.42 13.43 46.72
C SER A 287 -16.29 11.95 47.06
N GLY A 288 -17.40 11.26 47.35
CA GLY A 288 -17.42 9.88 47.87
C GLY A 288 -17.20 9.77 49.39
N ALA A 289 -17.24 10.89 50.11
CA ALA A 289 -17.16 10.91 51.57
C ALA A 289 -18.43 10.32 52.21
N ALA A 290 -18.29 9.53 53.28
CA ALA A 290 -19.40 8.79 53.88
C ALA A 290 -19.40 8.77 55.42
N GLY A 291 -20.59 8.65 56.00
CA GLY A 291 -20.83 8.45 57.42
C GLY A 291 -20.65 9.69 58.28
N ILE A 292 -20.74 9.49 59.60
CA ILE A 292 -20.57 10.50 60.65
C ILE A 292 -19.26 11.28 60.48
N PRO A 293 -18.09 10.63 60.31
CA PRO A 293 -16.83 11.36 60.17
C PRO A 293 -16.55 11.86 58.75
N GLN A 294 -17.43 11.60 57.77
CA GLN A 294 -17.20 11.88 56.34
C GLN A 294 -15.88 11.27 55.80
N ALA A 295 -15.66 9.98 56.08
CA ALA A 295 -14.44 9.28 55.66
C ALA A 295 -14.28 9.21 54.14
N LEU A 296 -13.07 9.47 53.62
CA LEU A 296 -12.75 9.44 52.19
C LEU A 296 -11.62 8.45 51.83
N PRO A 297 -11.89 7.40 51.03
CA PRO A 297 -13.22 6.86 50.72
C PRO A 297 -13.87 6.24 51.96
N GLY A 298 -15.21 6.22 51.99
CA GLY A 298 -16.00 5.64 53.09
C GLY A 298 -15.62 4.19 53.44
N SER A 299 -15.18 3.42 52.44
CA SER A 299 -14.73 2.02 52.62
C SER A 299 -13.58 1.85 53.62
N LYS A 300 -12.84 2.91 53.95
CA LYS A 300 -11.82 2.86 55.02
C LYS A 300 -12.40 2.48 56.38
N MET A 301 -13.67 2.82 56.65
CA MET A 301 -14.34 2.46 57.90
C MET A 301 -14.54 0.94 58.05
N ALA A 302 -14.39 0.16 56.98
CA ALA A 302 -14.42 -1.30 57.03
C ALA A 302 -13.33 -1.90 57.93
N SER A 303 -12.24 -1.16 58.22
CA SER A 303 -11.21 -1.60 59.15
C SER A 303 -11.68 -1.63 60.61
N ALA A 304 -12.74 -0.88 60.94
CA ALA A 304 -13.36 -0.90 62.27
C ALA A 304 -14.51 -1.92 62.35
N GLY A 305 -15.10 -2.30 61.22
CA GLY A 305 -16.18 -3.29 61.16
C GLY A 305 -16.82 -3.37 59.78
N ALA A 306 -17.22 -4.57 59.37
CA ALA A 306 -17.84 -4.80 58.06
C ALA A 306 -19.22 -4.12 57.91
N ASP A 307 -19.86 -3.77 59.01
CA ASP A 307 -21.17 -3.13 59.13
C ASP A 307 -21.12 -1.59 59.15
N TRP A 308 -19.97 -0.99 58.82
CA TRP A 308 -19.73 0.45 58.90
C TRP A 308 -20.77 1.30 58.16
N GLN A 309 -21.41 0.77 57.12
CA GLN A 309 -22.39 1.51 56.32
C GLN A 309 -23.68 1.85 57.09
N THR A 310 -23.95 1.15 58.19
CA THR A 310 -25.22 1.24 58.93
C THR A 310 -25.04 1.36 60.44
N ASN A 311 -23.83 1.06 60.94
CA ASN A 311 -23.56 1.04 62.37
C ASN A 311 -22.81 2.32 62.81
N PRO A 312 -23.45 3.22 63.60
CA PRO A 312 -22.80 4.43 64.08
C PRO A 312 -21.61 4.13 65.00
N ALA A 313 -21.66 3.06 65.81
CA ALA A 313 -20.54 2.69 66.67
C ALA A 313 -19.28 2.34 65.86
N THR A 314 -19.44 1.63 64.73
CA THR A 314 -18.34 1.31 63.82
C THR A 314 -17.75 2.58 63.19
N GLN A 315 -18.59 3.50 62.73
CA GLN A 315 -18.12 4.77 62.13
C GLN A 315 -17.43 5.67 63.16
N ILE A 316 -17.99 5.76 64.37
CA ILE A 316 -17.43 6.54 65.47
C ILE A 316 -16.08 5.94 65.91
N THR A 317 -15.98 4.62 66.04
CA THR A 317 -14.72 3.94 66.39
C THR A 317 -13.63 4.25 65.38
N TRP A 318 -13.95 4.16 64.09
CA TRP A 318 -13.00 4.53 63.04
C TRP A 318 -12.62 6.02 63.08
N GLY A 319 -13.62 6.90 63.21
CA GLY A 319 -13.43 8.35 63.23
C GLY A 319 -12.58 8.83 64.41
N LEU A 320 -12.83 8.30 65.62
CA LEU A 320 -12.02 8.60 66.80
C LEU A 320 -10.58 8.10 66.64
N GLY A 321 -10.39 6.91 66.07
CA GLY A 321 -9.05 6.38 65.76
C GLY A 321 -8.28 7.25 64.75
N TYR A 322 -8.98 7.76 63.73
CA TYR A 322 -8.42 8.70 62.76
C TYR A 322 -8.03 10.04 63.41
N ILE A 323 -8.91 10.59 64.26
CA ILE A 323 -8.64 11.81 65.03
C ILE A 323 -7.41 11.63 65.92
N ALA A 324 -7.34 10.54 66.69
CA ALA A 324 -6.19 10.24 67.55
C ALA A 324 -4.89 10.15 66.74
N GLY A 325 -4.91 9.42 65.62
CA GLY A 325 -3.72 9.16 64.83
C GLY A 325 -3.19 10.38 64.05
N ARG A 326 -4.06 11.33 63.70
CA ARG A 326 -3.70 12.46 62.82
C ARG A 326 -3.67 13.81 63.52
N TYR A 327 -4.54 14.01 64.49
CA TYR A 327 -4.75 15.29 65.18
C TYR A 327 -4.43 15.24 66.67
N GLY A 328 -4.22 14.05 67.23
CA GLY A 328 -3.95 13.85 68.64
C GLY A 328 -5.21 13.90 69.49
N THR A 329 -6.05 14.95 69.36
CA THR A 329 -7.31 15.09 70.10
C THR A 329 -8.45 15.66 69.23
N PRO A 330 -9.73 15.49 69.62
CA PRO A 330 -10.87 16.10 68.95
C PRO A 330 -10.78 17.62 68.81
N CYS A 331 -10.30 18.34 69.81
CA CYS A 331 -10.06 19.78 69.71
C CYS A 331 -8.93 20.10 68.72
N GLY A 332 -7.85 19.32 68.69
CA GLY A 332 -6.82 19.46 67.66
C GLY A 332 -7.38 19.27 66.24
N ALA A 333 -8.31 18.35 66.06
CA ALA A 333 -8.99 18.13 64.77
C ALA A 333 -9.95 19.28 64.42
N TRP A 334 -10.69 19.79 65.40
CA TRP A 334 -11.59 20.93 65.22
C TRP A 334 -10.84 22.21 64.84
N ASP A 335 -9.76 22.53 65.55
CA ASP A 335 -8.90 23.69 65.25
C ASP A 335 -8.32 23.63 63.83
N HIS A 336 -7.95 22.43 63.38
CA HIS A 336 -7.53 22.22 62.00
C HIS A 336 -8.69 22.42 61.02
N SER A 337 -9.88 21.86 61.30
CA SER A 337 -11.08 21.98 60.45
C SER A 337 -11.53 23.43 60.27
N VAL A 338 -11.46 24.26 61.31
CA VAL A 338 -11.82 25.68 61.21
C VAL A 338 -10.76 26.49 60.46
N SER A 339 -9.49 26.13 60.58
CA SER A 339 -8.38 26.84 59.93
C SER A 339 -8.26 26.51 58.44
N ASN A 340 -8.45 25.23 58.08
CA ASN A 340 -8.11 24.71 56.75
C ASN A 340 -9.34 24.30 55.94
N GLY A 341 -10.51 24.23 56.56
CA GLY A 341 -11.75 23.79 55.91
C GLY A 341 -11.93 22.27 55.82
N TRP A 342 -10.97 21.47 56.30
CA TRP A 342 -11.00 20.01 56.29
C TRP A 342 -10.29 19.45 57.54
N TYR A 343 -10.54 18.18 57.85
CA TYR A 343 -9.79 17.35 58.81
C TYR A 343 -9.72 15.90 58.27
#